data_AF-A0A7G1KIC3-F1
#
_entry.id   AF-A0A7G1KIC3-F1
#
_cell.length_a   1.000
_cell.length_b   1.000
_cell.length_c   1.000
_cell.angle_alpha   90.00
_cell.angle_beta   90.00
_cell.angle_gamma   90.00
#
_symmetry.space_group_name_H-M   'P 1'
#
loop_
_entity.id
_entity.type
_entity.pdbx_description
1 polymer ?
#
loop_
_entity_poly.entity_id
_entity_poly.type
_entity_poly.pdbx_seq_one_letter_code
_entity_poly.pdbx_strand_id
1 'polypeptide(L)'
;MIRARHLEDQTEQAWCLTLATNAVIAWTTEYYGLAVDQMRRAGQRIDDEVLAHISPAHSANINFFGAIEVDIDAELAQLGPTGYRPLRVRDTLF
;
A
#
# COMPACT_ATOMS: atom_id res chain seq x y z
N MET A 1 -23.30 32.40 -10.79
CA MET A 1 -23.36 31.39 -9.71
C MET A 1 -22.46 30.21 -10.09
N ILE A 2 -21.13 30.36 -9.99
CA ILE A 2 -20.14 29.35 -10.46
C ILE A 2 -19.10 29.00 -9.37
N ARG A 3 -19.08 29.71 -8.22
CA ARG A 3 -18.07 29.51 -7.16
C ARG A 3 -18.36 28.38 -6.18
N ALA A 4 -19.63 28.10 -5.85
CA ALA A 4 -19.98 27.10 -4.82
C ALA A 4 -19.73 25.66 -5.28
N ARG A 5 -20.21 25.30 -6.49
CA ARG A 5 -19.95 24.00 -7.12
C ARG A 5 -18.47 23.67 -7.21
N HIS A 6 -17.63 24.66 -7.55
CA HIS A 6 -16.20 24.47 -7.67
C HIS A 6 -15.52 24.14 -6.33
N LEU A 7 -15.98 24.73 -5.22
CA LEU A 7 -15.46 24.44 -3.88
C LEU A 7 -15.90 23.07 -3.38
N GLU A 8 -17.15 22.67 -3.65
CA GLU A 8 -17.65 21.32 -3.34
C GLU A 8 -16.86 20.26 -4.12
N ASP A 9 -16.67 20.46 -5.42
CA ASP A 9 -15.87 19.55 -6.27
C ASP A 9 -14.41 19.46 -5.79
N GLN A 10 -13.80 20.57 -5.38
CA GLN A 10 -12.44 20.58 -4.81
C GLN A 10 -12.37 19.88 -3.45
N THR A 11 -13.39 20.05 -2.62
CA THR A 11 -13.46 19.43 -1.29
C THR A 11 -13.60 17.92 -1.43
N GLU A 12 -14.47 17.46 -2.33
CA GLU A 12 -14.64 16.05 -2.64
C GLU A 12 -13.33 15.43 -3.15
N GLN A 13 -12.65 16.11 -4.10
CA GLN A 13 -11.34 15.66 -4.57
C GLN A 13 -10.30 15.57 -3.43
N ALA A 14 -10.27 16.54 -2.52
CA ALA A 14 -9.36 16.53 -1.38
C ALA A 14 -9.65 15.37 -0.41
N TRP A 15 -10.93 15.04 -0.19
CA TRP A 15 -11.33 13.90 0.61
C TRP A 15 -10.99 12.57 -0.05
N CYS A 16 -11.28 12.40 -1.33
CA CYS A 16 -10.89 11.20 -2.08
C CYS A 16 -9.37 10.99 -2.06
N LEU A 17 -8.60 12.06 -2.28
CA LEU A 17 -7.13 12.00 -2.24
C LEU A 17 -6.62 11.63 -0.83
N THR A 18 -7.23 12.18 0.21
CA THR A 18 -6.90 11.86 1.61
C THR A 18 -7.17 10.38 1.89
N LEU A 19 -8.33 9.88 1.47
CA LEU A 19 -8.71 8.48 1.64
C LEU A 19 -7.72 7.55 0.92
N ALA A 20 -7.42 7.85 -0.35
CA ALA A 20 -6.46 7.07 -1.14
C ALA A 20 -5.07 7.07 -0.50
N THR A 21 -4.59 8.24 -0.04
CA THR A 21 -3.28 8.37 0.62
C THR A 21 -3.23 7.55 1.91
N ASN A 22 -4.27 7.61 2.74
CA ASN A 22 -4.33 6.84 3.98
C ASN A 22 -4.40 5.34 3.72
N ALA A 23 -5.15 4.90 2.71
CA ALA A 23 -5.22 3.49 2.32
C ALA A 23 -3.85 2.96 1.86
N VAL A 24 -3.13 3.74 1.04
CA VAL A 24 -1.76 3.42 0.59
C VAL A 24 -0.80 3.30 1.77
N ILE A 25 -0.82 4.26 2.68
CA ILE A 25 0.03 4.27 3.88
C ILE A 25 -0.27 3.06 4.76
N ALA A 26 -1.56 2.77 5.02
CA ALA A 26 -1.97 1.63 5.83
C ALA A 26 -1.48 0.31 5.23
N TRP A 27 -1.76 0.08 3.94
CA TRP A 27 -1.34 -1.12 3.23
C TRP A 27 0.18 -1.28 3.21
N THR A 28 0.92 -0.20 2.91
CA THR A 28 2.38 -0.25 2.82
C THR A 28 3.01 -0.54 4.18
N THR A 29 2.51 0.09 5.24
CA THR A 29 2.98 -0.15 6.61
C THR A 29 2.78 -1.60 7.02
N GLU A 30 1.60 -2.17 6.73
CA GLU A 30 1.27 -3.55 7.06
C GLU A 30 2.17 -4.54 6.33
N TYR A 31 2.37 -4.38 5.02
CA TYR A 31 3.24 -5.26 4.24
C TYR A 31 4.72 -5.11 4.58
N TYR A 32 5.18 -3.93 5.01
CA TYR A 32 6.52 -3.77 5.56
C TYR A 32 6.69 -4.55 6.87
N GLY A 33 5.68 -4.55 7.75
CA GLY A 33 5.68 -5.39 8.94
C GLY A 33 5.81 -6.88 8.60
N LEU A 34 5.00 -7.37 7.66
CA LEU A 34 5.07 -8.76 7.19
C LEU A 34 6.45 -9.11 6.62
N ALA A 35 7.04 -8.22 5.82
CA ALA A 35 8.36 -8.42 5.23
C ALA A 35 9.47 -8.46 6.29
N VAL A 36 9.45 -7.53 7.24
CA VAL A 36 10.41 -7.48 8.36
C VAL A 36 10.32 -8.75 9.20
N ASP A 37 9.11 -9.21 9.51
CA ASP A 37 8.89 -10.44 10.26
C ASP A 37 9.44 -11.67 9.53
N GLN A 38 9.20 -11.77 8.21
CA GLN A 38 9.77 -12.85 7.40
C GLN A 38 11.31 -12.81 7.41
N MET A 39 11.90 -11.63 7.23
CA MET A 39 13.35 -11.44 7.23
C MET A 39 13.99 -11.79 8.59
N ARG A 40 13.34 -11.37 9.70
CA ARG A 40 13.77 -11.71 11.06
C ARG A 40 13.71 -13.22 11.31
N ARG A 41 12.64 -13.89 10.86
CA ARG A 41 12.53 -15.37 10.93
C ARG A 41 13.59 -16.08 10.09
N ALA A 42 14.03 -15.47 8.99
CA ALA A 42 15.14 -15.95 8.17
C ALA A 42 16.53 -15.67 8.78
N GLY A 43 16.60 -15.10 9.99
CA GLY A 43 17.84 -14.82 10.71
C GLY A 43 18.49 -13.48 10.38
N GLN A 44 17.84 -12.61 9.59
CA GLN A 44 18.35 -11.28 9.30
C GLN A 44 18.07 -10.34 10.48
N ARG A 45 19.11 -9.63 10.95
CA ARG A 45 18.95 -8.59 11.96
C ARG A 45 18.46 -7.30 11.31
N ILE A 46 17.27 -6.87 11.68
CA ILE A 46 16.68 -5.58 11.27
C ILE A 46 16.43 -4.77 12.53
N ASP A 47 17.12 -3.63 12.65
CA ASP A 47 16.99 -2.71 13.77
C ASP A 47 15.70 -1.89 13.69
N ASP A 48 14.98 -1.77 14.81
CA ASP A 48 13.76 -0.97 14.88
C ASP A 48 14.05 0.52 14.67
N GLU A 49 15.26 1.00 15.02
CA GLU A 49 15.68 2.38 14.76
C GLU A 49 15.70 2.69 13.27
N VAL A 50 16.16 1.75 12.44
CA VAL A 50 16.17 1.92 10.98
C VAL A 50 14.74 1.93 10.43
N LEU A 51 13.86 1.08 10.98
CA LEU A 51 12.46 1.02 10.55
C LEU A 51 11.71 2.32 10.84
N ALA A 52 12.03 3.02 11.93
CA ALA A 52 11.43 4.31 12.27
C ALA A 52 11.73 5.40 11.23
N HIS A 53 12.74 5.20 10.37
CA HIS A 53 13.12 6.13 9.31
C HIS A 53 12.59 5.73 7.92
N ILE A 54 11.85 4.62 7.81
CA ILE A 54 11.24 4.21 6.55
C ILE A 54 9.87 4.89 6.39
N SER A 55 9.69 5.61 5.29
CA SER A 55 8.40 6.21 4.97
C SER A 55 7.41 5.15 4.47
N PRO A 56 6.19 5.08 5.03
CA PRO A 56 5.14 4.22 4.52
C PRO A 56 4.43 4.82 3.28
N ALA A 57 4.76 6.05 2.88
CA ALA A 57 4.15 6.72 1.74
C ALA A 57 4.78 6.32 0.39
N HIS A 58 5.59 5.26 0.34
CA HIS A 58 6.13 4.76 -0.92
C HIS A 58 5.01 4.17 -1.78
N SER A 59 4.83 4.74 -2.97
CA SER A 59 3.76 4.36 -3.88
C SER A 59 4.25 3.89 -5.25
N ALA A 60 5.56 3.64 -5.40
CA ALA A 60 6.14 3.21 -6.68
C ALA A 60 5.54 1.89 -7.20
N ASN A 61 4.99 1.08 -6.31
CA ASN A 61 4.29 -0.18 -6.60
C ASN A 61 2.80 0.01 -6.92
N ILE A 62 2.28 1.24 -6.95
CA ILE A 62 0.85 1.55 -7.11
C ILE A 62 0.68 2.43 -8.34
N ASN A 63 -0.12 1.96 -9.29
CA ASN A 63 -0.54 2.77 -10.43
C ASN A 63 -1.82 3.53 -10.07
N PHE A 64 -1.77 4.87 -10.05
CA PHE A 64 -2.93 5.71 -9.79
C PHE A 64 -3.62 6.22 -11.06
N PHE A 65 -3.09 5.88 -12.24
CA PHE A 65 -3.58 6.43 -13.50
C PHE A 65 -4.48 5.44 -14.23
N GLY A 66 -5.57 5.97 -14.79
CA GLY A 66 -6.52 5.22 -15.60
C GLY A 66 -7.69 4.65 -14.81
N ALA A 67 -8.43 3.74 -15.43
CA ALA A 67 -9.44 2.94 -14.78
C ALA A 67 -8.83 1.59 -14.40
N ILE A 68 -8.99 1.21 -13.14
CA ILE A 68 -8.57 -0.10 -12.64
C ILE A 68 -9.83 -0.94 -12.49
N GLU A 69 -9.97 -1.95 -13.33
CA GLU A 69 -10.99 -2.97 -13.16
C GLU A 69 -10.49 -4.00 -12.14
N VAL A 70 -11.29 -4.27 -11.12
CA VAL A 70 -10.95 -5.19 -10.04
C VAL A 70 -11.98 -6.30 -10.01
N ASP A 71 -11.55 -7.50 -10.40
CA ASP A 71 -12.32 -8.72 -10.16
C ASP A 71 -12.11 -9.14 -8.70
N ILE A 72 -13.11 -8.86 -7.88
CA ILE A 72 -13.05 -9.08 -6.43
C ILE A 72 -12.85 -10.56 -6.10
N ASP A 73 -13.54 -11.47 -6.79
CA ASP A 73 -13.46 -12.91 -6.49
C ASP A 73 -12.08 -13.45 -6.86
N ALA A 74 -11.54 -13.03 -8.00
CA ALA A 74 -10.19 -13.39 -8.42
C ALA A 74 -9.11 -12.82 -7.49
N GLU A 75 -9.28 -11.59 -6.99
CA GLU A 75 -8.34 -10.97 -6.04
C GLU A 75 -8.37 -11.64 -4.67
N LEU A 76 -9.57 -11.99 -4.17
CA LEU A 76 -9.71 -12.72 -2.91
C LEU A 76 -9.12 -14.14 -3.01
N ALA A 77 -9.26 -14.81 -4.16
CA ALA A 77 -8.67 -16.13 -4.39
C ALA A 77 -7.12 -16.14 -4.36
N GLN A 78 -6.48 -14.98 -4.53
CA GLN A 78 -5.02 -14.84 -4.47
C GLN A 78 -4.48 -14.68 -3.03
N LEU A 79 -5.36 -14.53 -2.03
CA LEU A 79 -4.95 -14.43 -0.64
C LEU A 79 -4.47 -15.78 -0.11
N GLY A 80 -3.35 -15.76 0.62
CA GLY A 80 -2.82 -16.93 1.29
C GLY A 80 -3.62 -17.30 2.56
N PRO A 81 -3.20 -18.36 3.27
CA PRO A 81 -3.87 -18.82 4.50
C PRO A 81 -3.95 -17.77 5.61
N THR A 82 -3.10 -16.75 5.55
CA THR A 82 -3.04 -15.63 6.50
C THR A 82 -3.98 -14.48 6.13
N GLY A 83 -4.68 -14.55 5.00
CA GLY A 83 -5.50 -13.46 4.47
C GLY A 83 -4.72 -12.38 3.74
N TYR A 84 -3.41 -12.56 3.53
CA TYR A 84 -2.55 -11.63 2.80
C TYR A 84 -2.09 -12.20 1.46
N ARG A 85 -1.82 -11.32 0.50
CA ARG A 85 -1.12 -11.69 -0.72
C ARG A 85 0.31 -12.13 -0.36
N PRO A 86 0.85 -13.20 -0.96
CA PRO A 86 2.23 -13.61 -0.72
C PRO A 86 3.25 -12.48 -0.96
N LEU A 87 4.25 -12.40 -0.09
CA LEU A 87 5.34 -11.44 -0.24
C LEU A 87 6.13 -11.75 -1.51
N ARG A 88 6.47 -10.70 -2.27
CA ARG A 88 7.29 -10.84 -3.47
C ARG A 88 8.71 -11.21 -3.05
N VAL A 89 9.15 -12.42 -3.41
CA VAL A 89 10.53 -12.84 -3.21
C VAL A 89 11.38 -12.15 -4.28
N ARG A 90 12.47 -11.50 -3.89
CA ARG A 90 13.48 -11.06 -4.86
C ARG A 90 14.21 -12.31 -5.34
N ASP A 91 14.08 -12.64 -6.62
CA ASP A 91 15.02 -13.56 -7.27
C ASP A 91 16.39 -12.89 -7.26
N THR A 92 17.26 -13.30 -6.32
CA THR A 92 18.67 -12.90 -6.31
C THR A 92 19.40 -13.67 -7.42
N LEU A 93 19.18 -13.23 -8.65
CA LEU A 93 19.92 -13.66 -9.83
C LEU A 93 20.61 -12.47 -10.52
N PHE A 94 20.96 -11.40 -9.80
CA PHE A 94 21.95 -10.40 -10.20
C PHE A 94 22.58 -9.76 -8.96
#